data_AF-A0A9R1A362-F1
#
_entry.id   AF-A0A9R1A362-F1
#
_cell.length_a   1.000
_cell.length_b   1.000
_cell.length_c   1.000
_cell.angle_alpha   90.00
_cell.angle_beta   90.00
_cell.angle_gamma   90.00
#
_symmetry.space_group_name_H-M   'P 1'
#
loop_
_entity.id
_entity.type
_entity.pdbx_description
1 polymer ?
#
loop_
_entity_poly.entity_id
_entity_poly.type
_entity_poly.pdbx_seq_one_letter_code
_entity_poly.pdbx_strand_id
1 'polypeptide(L)'
;MAQAEADVPAASLFGADRRLCSADVLSPPEVRARIEVAVLNFLAALSSPSSPAISVLPLISRKSTNCSLRSGLLSDVSSVYLSYAFCKRSLMRENDAKAFVRVWKVMEMCYKILGDGKLVTQRELFYKLLSDSPKYFSCQRHVNQTIQDVVSLLRCTRQSLGIMASSRGALIGRLMLHVCVC
;
A
#
# COMPACT_ATOMS: atom_id res chain seq x y z
N MET A 1 12.92 -29.89 32.97
CA MET A 1 12.78 -28.58 33.63
C MET A 1 12.13 -27.64 32.65
N ALA A 2 10.83 -27.42 32.83
CA ALA A 2 10.04 -26.47 32.08
C ALA A 2 10.10 -25.12 32.81
N GLN A 3 10.40 -24.04 32.09
CA GLN A 3 10.16 -22.68 32.58
C GLN A 3 9.01 -22.10 31.79
N ALA A 4 7.95 -21.81 32.54
CA ALA A 4 6.75 -21.10 32.12
C ALA A 4 7.09 -19.62 31.90
N GLU A 5 6.87 -19.10 30.70
CA GLU A 5 6.76 -17.66 30.47
C GLU A 5 5.31 -17.24 30.70
N ALA A 6 5.17 -16.24 31.57
CA ALA A 6 3.93 -15.74 32.10
C ALA A 6 3.01 -15.18 31.01
N ASP A 7 1.75 -15.58 31.07
CA ASP A 7 0.63 -15.08 30.29
C ASP A 7 0.32 -13.64 30.74
N VAL A 8 0.81 -12.66 29.96
CA VAL A 8 0.52 -11.23 30.18
C VAL A 8 -0.82 -10.91 29.53
N PRO A 9 -1.81 -10.37 30.28
CA PRO A 9 -3.17 -10.21 29.77
C PRO A 9 -3.21 -9.26 28.58
N ALA A 10 -3.80 -9.75 27.49
CA ALA A 10 -3.95 -9.11 26.18
C ALA A 10 -4.94 -7.91 26.15
N ALA A 11 -4.89 -7.04 27.15
CA ALA A 11 -5.81 -5.92 27.32
C ALA A 11 -5.10 -4.57 27.55
N SER A 12 -3.93 -4.36 26.93
CA SER A 12 -3.37 -3.00 26.82
C SER A 12 -3.78 -2.38 25.48
N LEU A 13 -4.54 -1.28 25.57
CA LEU A 13 -4.97 -0.43 24.44
C LEU A 13 -3.81 0.02 23.53
N PHE A 14 -2.57 0.01 24.04
CA PHE A 14 -1.34 0.28 23.29
C PHE A 14 -0.79 -0.94 22.50
N GLY A 15 -1.18 -2.17 22.86
CA GLY A 15 -0.79 -3.39 22.15
C GLY A 15 -1.58 -3.61 20.85
N ALA A 16 -2.79 -3.05 20.76
CA ALA A 16 -3.62 -3.11 19.55
C ALA A 16 -3.05 -2.25 18.41
N ASP A 17 -2.34 -1.16 18.73
CA ASP A 17 -1.70 -0.28 17.74
C ASP A 17 -0.51 -0.96 17.02
N ARG A 18 0.14 -1.98 17.62
CA ARG A 18 1.20 -2.76 16.96
C ARG A 18 0.73 -3.60 15.77
N ARG A 19 -0.59 -3.73 15.56
CA ARG A 19 -1.18 -4.54 14.47
C ARG A 19 -1.83 -3.69 13.37
N LEU A 20 -1.74 -2.36 13.47
CA LEU A 20 -2.19 -1.47 12.40
C LEU A 20 -1.11 -1.41 11.32
N CYS A 21 -1.53 -1.54 10.05
CA CYS A 21 -0.67 -1.22 8.91
C CYS A 21 -0.43 0.29 8.90
N SER A 22 0.58 0.77 9.64
CA SER A 22 1.02 2.15 9.55
C SER A 22 1.69 2.38 8.20
N ALA A 23 1.27 3.43 7.51
CA ALA A 23 1.88 3.88 6.28
C ALA A 23 2.58 5.21 6.55
N ASP A 24 3.86 5.29 6.23
CA ASP A 24 4.66 6.48 6.50
C ASP A 24 4.34 7.58 5.48
N VAL A 25 4.30 8.83 5.94
CA VAL A 25 4.31 10.00 5.05
C VAL A 25 5.76 10.28 4.71
N LEU A 26 6.15 9.92 3.50
CA LEU A 26 7.52 10.01 2.99
C LEU A 26 7.65 11.09 1.93
N SER A 27 8.86 11.62 1.79
CA SER A 27 9.25 12.51 0.71
C SER A 27 9.36 11.74 -0.63
N PRO A 28 9.16 12.40 -1.79
CA PRO A 28 9.30 11.77 -3.10
C PRO A 28 10.60 10.96 -3.32
N PRO A 29 11.80 11.43 -2.92
CA PRO A 29 13.03 10.64 -3.13
C PRO A 29 13.06 9.36 -2.29
N GLU A 30 12.56 9.38 -1.05
CA GLU A 30 12.50 8.19 -0.20
C GLU A 30 11.56 7.12 -0.77
N VAL A 31 10.42 7.54 -1.34
CA VAL A 31 9.49 6.62 -1.99
C VAL A 31 10.13 5.98 -3.22
N ARG A 32 10.88 6.76 -4.03
CA ARG A 32 11.63 6.23 -5.17
C ARG A 32 12.69 5.22 -4.73
N ALA A 33 13.43 5.50 -3.66
CA ALA A 33 14.38 4.56 -3.09
C ALA A 33 13.70 3.26 -2.62
N ARG A 34 12.52 3.33 -1.98
CA ARG A 34 11.75 2.13 -1.59
C ARG A 34 11.30 1.31 -2.81
N ILE A 35 10.91 1.96 -3.90
CA ILE A 35 10.57 1.29 -5.16
C ILE A 35 11.81 0.58 -5.73
N GLU A 36 12.96 1.27 -5.78
CA GLU A 36 14.21 0.70 -6.28
C GLU A 36 14.66 -0.51 -5.45
N VAL A 37 14.61 -0.42 -4.12
CA VAL A 37 14.90 -1.54 -3.23
C VAL A 37 13.96 -2.71 -3.48
N ALA A 38 12.66 -2.46 -3.67
CA ALA A 38 11.70 -3.52 -3.99
C ALA A 38 12.02 -4.23 -5.31
N VAL A 39 12.44 -3.47 -6.34
CA VAL A 39 12.86 -4.02 -7.63
C VAL A 39 14.19 -4.79 -7.51
N LEU A 40 15.17 -4.25 -6.79
CA LEU A 40 16.45 -4.90 -6.55
C LEU A 40 16.28 -6.21 -5.80
N ASN A 41 15.43 -6.24 -4.76
CA ASN A 41 15.10 -7.46 -4.03
C ASN A 41 14.44 -8.51 -4.93
N PHE A 42 13.56 -8.07 -5.84
CA PHE A 42 12.95 -8.95 -6.83
C PHE A 42 14.00 -9.54 -7.79
N LEU A 43 14.86 -8.69 -8.35
CA LEU A 43 15.93 -9.13 -9.25
C LEU A 43 16.92 -10.05 -8.54
N ALA A 44 17.27 -9.78 -7.29
CA ALA A 44 18.13 -10.63 -6.48
C ALA A 44 17.51 -12.01 -6.22
N ALA A 45 16.18 -12.08 -6.03
CA ALA A 45 15.47 -13.35 -5.91
C ALA A 45 15.45 -14.15 -7.22
N LEU A 46 15.39 -13.46 -8.37
CA LEU A 46 15.45 -14.08 -9.69
C LEU A 46 16.87 -14.54 -10.07
N SER A 47 17.90 -13.78 -9.70
CA SER A 47 19.30 -14.08 -10.02
C SER A 47 19.97 -15.01 -9.00
N SER A 48 19.25 -15.43 -7.96
CA SER A 48 19.79 -16.32 -6.93
C SER A 48 20.16 -17.68 -7.55
N PRO A 49 21.44 -18.09 -7.49
CA PRO A 49 21.92 -19.30 -8.17
C PRO A 49 21.43 -20.60 -7.52
N SER A 50 21.02 -20.56 -6.25
CA SER A 50 20.58 -21.74 -5.49
C SER A 50 19.12 -22.11 -5.73
N SER A 51 18.25 -21.15 -6.04
CA SER A 51 16.83 -21.40 -6.37
C SER A 51 16.18 -20.14 -6.97
N PRO A 52 16.24 -19.94 -8.30
CA PRO A 52 15.56 -18.82 -8.92
C PRO A 52 14.06 -18.97 -8.73
N ALA A 53 13.45 -18.07 -7.96
CA ALA A 53 12.03 -18.10 -7.68
C ALA A 53 11.42 -16.73 -7.95
N ILE A 54 10.29 -16.71 -8.65
CA ILE A 54 9.49 -15.50 -8.79
C ILE A 54 8.93 -15.19 -7.40
N SER A 55 9.48 -14.19 -6.74
CA SER A 55 9.10 -13.84 -5.38
C SER A 55 7.59 -13.59 -5.32
N VAL A 56 6.93 -14.22 -4.37
CA VAL A 56 5.51 -13.99 -4.12
C VAL A 56 5.34 -12.64 -3.45
N LEU A 57 4.49 -11.78 -4.02
CA LEU A 57 4.19 -10.48 -3.42
C LEU A 57 3.19 -10.67 -2.26
N PRO A 58 3.52 -10.26 -1.02
CA PRO A 58 2.56 -10.23 0.07
C PRO A 58 1.62 -9.04 -0.13
N LEU A 59 0.43 -9.29 -0.67
CA LEU A 59 -0.60 -8.26 -0.86
C LEU A 59 -1.62 -8.32 0.27
N ILE A 60 -2.32 -7.22 0.57
CA ILE A 60 -3.36 -7.25 1.60
C ILE A 60 -4.49 -8.20 1.18
N SER A 61 -4.88 -9.09 2.08
CA SER A 61 -6.08 -9.90 1.93
C SER A 61 -7.31 -9.03 2.10
N ARG A 62 -8.15 -8.96 1.07
CA ARG A 62 -9.41 -8.19 1.10
C ARG A 62 -10.63 -9.04 1.48
N LYS A 63 -10.41 -10.20 2.12
CA LYS A 63 -11.51 -11.04 2.62
C LYS A 63 -12.23 -10.33 3.75
N SER A 64 -13.54 -10.53 3.89
CA SER A 64 -14.34 -10.00 5.01
C SER A 64 -13.79 -10.42 6.37
N THR A 65 -13.15 -11.59 6.45
CA THR A 65 -12.46 -12.06 7.66
C THR A 65 -11.24 -11.21 8.06
N ASN A 66 -10.74 -10.36 7.16
CA ASN A 66 -9.63 -9.45 7.41
C ASN A 66 -10.10 -8.02 7.70
N CYS A 67 -11.41 -7.75 7.81
CA CYS A 67 -11.86 -6.48 8.36
C CYS A 67 -11.98 -6.56 9.88
N SER A 68 -11.58 -5.50 10.57
CA SER A 68 -11.79 -5.32 12.00
C SER A 68 -12.58 -4.02 12.23
N LEU A 69 -13.57 -4.09 13.12
CA LEU A 69 -14.32 -2.92 13.57
C LEU A 69 -13.63 -2.39 14.82
N ARG A 70 -13.17 -1.13 14.77
CA ARG A 70 -12.72 -0.40 15.95
C ARG A 70 -13.91 0.43 16.44
N SER A 71 -14.40 0.12 17.63
CA SER A 71 -15.30 1.00 18.38
C SER A 71 -14.46 1.67 19.47
N GLY A 72 -14.32 2.99 19.42
CA GLY A 72 -13.57 3.72 20.43
C GLY A 72 -14.43 3.94 21.68
N LEU A 73 -13.89 3.66 22.87
CA LEU A 73 -14.60 3.91 24.15
C LEU A 73 -14.88 5.42 24.37
N LEU A 74 -14.12 6.30 23.72
CA LEU A 74 -14.19 7.78 23.86
C LEU A 74 -14.52 8.52 22.55
N SER A 75 -14.60 7.81 21.42
CA SER A 75 -14.98 8.40 20.13
C SER A 75 -16.15 7.61 19.57
N ASP A 76 -17.32 8.24 19.49
CA ASP A 76 -18.57 7.67 18.98
C ASP A 76 -18.54 7.32 17.47
N VAL A 77 -17.34 7.33 16.88
CA VAL A 77 -17.09 6.99 15.48
C VAL A 77 -16.50 5.59 15.42
N SER A 78 -17.34 4.60 15.18
CA SER A 78 -16.90 3.26 14.82
C SER A 78 -16.21 3.30 13.45
N SER A 79 -14.97 2.84 13.36
CA SER A 79 -14.21 2.81 12.10
C SER A 79 -13.81 1.38 11.73
N VAL A 80 -13.99 1.03 10.45
CA VAL A 80 -13.63 -0.28 9.90
C VAL A 80 -12.23 -0.20 9.31
N TYR A 81 -11.34 -1.09 9.73
CA TYR A 81 -9.97 -1.20 9.22
C TYR A 81 -9.71 -2.59 8.64
N LEU A 82 -8.66 -2.69 7.81
CA LEU A 82 -8.12 -3.98 7.35
C LEU A 82 -7.03 -4.43 8.31
N SER A 83 -7.15 -5.65 8.80
CA SER A 83 -6.17 -6.34 9.64
C SER A 83 -4.97 -6.86 8.81
N TYR A 84 -3.98 -7.47 9.48
CA TYR A 84 -2.67 -7.87 8.91
C TYR A 84 -2.65 -9.18 8.11
N ALA A 85 -3.79 -9.69 7.59
CA ALA A 85 -3.74 -10.89 6.77
C ALA A 85 -3.26 -10.56 5.34
N PHE A 86 -2.21 -11.26 4.89
CA PHE A 86 -1.72 -11.15 3.51
C PHE A 86 -2.21 -12.30 2.63
N CYS A 87 -2.49 -11.97 1.37
CA CYS A 87 -2.66 -12.91 0.29
C CYS A 87 -1.37 -12.96 -0.53
N LYS A 88 -0.84 -14.16 -0.69
CA LYS A 88 0.31 -14.47 -1.52
C LYS A 88 -0.11 -14.48 -2.99
N ARG A 89 0.34 -13.50 -3.78
CA ARG A 89 0.15 -13.52 -5.25
C ARG A 89 1.42 -13.89 -5.98
N SER A 90 1.30 -14.84 -6.90
CA SER A 90 2.41 -15.37 -7.71
C SER A 90 2.09 -15.24 -9.19
N LEU A 91 3.11 -14.96 -9.99
CA LEU A 91 3.02 -14.97 -11.46
C LEU A 91 2.72 -16.38 -12.02
N MET A 92 3.01 -17.43 -11.25
CA MET A 92 2.81 -18.83 -11.66
C MET A 92 1.33 -19.27 -11.60
N ARG A 93 0.45 -18.47 -11.00
CA ARG A 93 -1.00 -18.75 -10.94
C ARG A 93 -1.72 -17.87 -11.94
N GLU A 94 -2.41 -18.47 -12.90
CA GLU A 94 -3.07 -17.78 -14.01
C GLU A 94 -4.01 -16.65 -13.54
N ASN A 95 -4.80 -16.91 -12.49
CA ASN A 95 -5.73 -15.93 -11.92
C ASN A 95 -5.04 -14.75 -11.20
N ASP A 96 -3.84 -14.97 -10.66
CA ASP A 96 -3.08 -13.95 -9.91
C ASP A 96 -2.04 -13.22 -10.78
N ALA A 97 -1.65 -13.79 -11.92
CA ALA A 97 -0.61 -13.25 -12.79
C ALA A 97 -0.91 -11.82 -13.25
N LYS A 98 -2.14 -11.53 -13.68
CA LYS A 98 -2.53 -10.16 -14.06
C LYS A 98 -2.42 -9.19 -12.89
N ALA A 99 -2.82 -9.61 -11.70
CA ALA A 99 -2.75 -8.77 -10.51
C ALA A 99 -1.30 -8.52 -10.06
N PHE A 100 -0.45 -9.53 -10.18
CA PHE A 100 0.99 -9.42 -9.95
C PHE A 100 1.62 -8.37 -10.88
N VAL A 101 1.37 -8.46 -12.20
CA VAL A 101 1.90 -7.51 -13.19
C VAL A 101 1.40 -6.08 -12.94
N ARG A 102 0.13 -5.91 -12.55
CA ARG A 102 -0.43 -4.59 -12.23
C ARG A 102 0.36 -3.88 -11.14
N VAL A 103 0.77 -4.58 -10.07
CA VAL A 103 1.52 -3.98 -8.96
C VAL A 103 2.81 -3.34 -9.46
N TRP A 104 3.58 -4.09 -10.26
CA TRP A 104 4.82 -3.58 -10.87
C TRP A 104 4.56 -2.42 -11.82
N LYS A 105 3.50 -2.49 -12.63
CA LYS A 105 3.13 -1.40 -13.54
C LYS A 105 2.72 -0.11 -12.81
N VAL A 106 2.01 -0.21 -11.68
CA VAL A 106 1.69 0.96 -10.86
C VAL A 106 2.93 1.52 -10.19
N MET A 107 3.84 0.67 -9.67
CA MET A 107 5.12 1.13 -9.13
C MET A 107 5.95 1.87 -10.19
N GLU A 108 6.05 1.34 -11.40
CA GLU A 108 6.74 1.98 -12.53
C GLU A 108 6.16 3.37 -12.83
N MET A 109 4.83 3.49 -12.90
CA MET A 109 4.18 4.78 -13.14
C MET A 109 4.37 5.76 -11.99
N CYS A 110 4.26 5.31 -10.74
CA CYS A 110 4.54 6.14 -9.56
C CYS A 110 5.99 6.64 -9.58
N TYR A 111 6.96 5.79 -9.92
CA TYR A 111 8.36 6.18 -10.03
C TYR A 111 8.57 7.31 -11.05
N LYS A 112 7.94 7.21 -12.24
CA LYS A 112 7.97 8.25 -13.28
C LYS A 112 7.32 9.55 -12.81
N ILE A 113 6.13 9.48 -12.21
CA ILE A 113 5.39 10.65 -11.70
C ILE A 113 6.19 11.40 -10.64
N LEU A 114 6.79 10.67 -9.70
CA LEU A 114 7.61 11.26 -8.64
C LEU A 114 8.91 11.86 -9.20
N GLY A 115 9.48 11.28 -10.25
CA GLY A 115 10.66 11.85 -10.92
C GLY A 115 10.38 13.14 -11.68
N ASP A 116 9.19 13.28 -12.23
CA ASP A 116 8.74 14.52 -12.86
C ASP A 116 8.30 15.60 -11.85
N GLY A 117 8.24 15.28 -10.55
CA GLY A 117 7.70 16.18 -9.53
C GLY A 117 6.19 16.45 -9.70
N LYS A 118 5.46 15.58 -10.39
CA LYS A 118 4.03 15.74 -10.68
C LYS A 118 3.18 15.04 -9.63
N LEU A 119 1.95 15.53 -9.49
CA LEU A 119 0.90 14.85 -8.74
C LEU A 119 -0.21 14.46 -9.72
N VAL A 120 -0.82 13.30 -9.50
CA VAL A 120 -1.91 12.81 -10.36
C VAL A 120 -3.13 12.42 -9.55
N THR A 121 -4.31 12.59 -10.12
CA THR A 121 -5.53 12.03 -9.55
C THR A 121 -5.65 10.53 -9.84
N GLN A 122 -6.48 9.81 -9.09
CA GLN A 122 -6.74 8.39 -9.35
C GLN A 122 -7.30 8.12 -10.76
N ARG A 123 -8.07 9.05 -11.32
CA ARG A 123 -8.62 8.91 -12.69
C ARG A 123 -7.56 9.18 -13.76
N GLU A 124 -6.74 10.20 -13.58
CA GLU A 124 -5.60 10.46 -14.47
C GLU A 124 -4.64 9.27 -14.50
N LEU A 125 -4.31 8.70 -13.33
CA LEU A 125 -3.49 7.51 -13.26
C LEU A 125 -4.13 6.34 -14.03
N PHE A 126 -5.44 6.15 -13.91
CA PHE A 126 -6.16 5.14 -14.69
C PHE A 126 -6.05 5.36 -16.19
N TYR A 127 -6.26 6.58 -16.68
CA TYR A 127 -6.14 6.86 -18.11
C TYR A 127 -4.71 6.67 -18.62
N LYS A 128 -3.69 7.10 -17.86
CA LYS A 128 -2.28 6.85 -18.22
C LYS A 128 -1.97 5.35 -18.31
N LEU A 129 -2.41 4.56 -17.34
CA LEU A 129 -2.21 3.10 -17.31
C LEU A 129 -3.03 2.37 -18.38
N LEU A 130 -4.22 2.86 -18.71
CA LEU A 130 -5.06 2.33 -19.78
C LEU A 130 -4.39 2.54 -21.14
N SER A 131 -3.77 3.71 -21.36
CA SER A 131 -3.02 4.00 -22.59
C SER A 131 -1.74 3.19 -22.71
N ASP A 132 -0.95 3.05 -21.64
CA ASP A 132 0.32 2.31 -21.64
C ASP A 132 0.10 0.79 -21.70
N SER A 133 -0.88 0.28 -20.94
CA SER A 133 -1.02 -1.13 -20.61
C SER A 133 -2.49 -1.60 -20.56
N PRO A 134 -3.26 -1.46 -21.66
CA PRO A 134 -4.71 -1.72 -21.69
C PRO A 134 -5.07 -3.17 -21.32
N LYS A 135 -4.20 -4.13 -21.67
CA LYS A 135 -4.39 -5.56 -21.38
C LYS A 135 -4.54 -5.85 -19.89
N TYR A 136 -3.92 -5.04 -19.04
CA TYR A 136 -3.93 -5.24 -17.59
C TYR A 136 -4.99 -4.37 -16.91
N PHE A 137 -5.26 -3.16 -17.39
CA PHE A 137 -6.14 -2.21 -16.73
C PHE A 137 -7.43 -1.95 -17.52
N SER A 138 -8.41 -2.84 -17.38
CA SER A 138 -9.72 -2.68 -18.04
C SER A 138 -10.73 -1.80 -17.28
N CYS A 139 -10.51 -1.54 -15.99
CA CYS A 139 -11.44 -0.72 -15.19
C CYS A 139 -10.74 0.01 -14.05
N GLN A 140 -11.32 1.13 -13.60
CA GLN A 140 -10.82 1.95 -12.48
C GLN A 140 -10.61 1.13 -11.20
N ARG A 141 -11.48 0.12 -10.96
CA ARG A 141 -11.39 -0.76 -9.79
C ARG A 141 -10.03 -1.45 -9.71
N HIS A 142 -9.48 -1.91 -10.84
CA HIS A 142 -8.17 -2.56 -10.88
C HIS A 142 -7.06 -1.63 -10.43
N VAL A 143 -7.08 -0.36 -10.86
CA VAL A 143 -6.10 0.65 -10.45
C VAL A 143 -6.24 0.94 -8.95
N ASN A 144 -7.46 1.21 -8.47
CA ASN A 144 -7.70 1.53 -7.06
C ASN A 144 -7.26 0.40 -6.12
N GLN A 145 -7.54 -0.85 -6.48
CA GLN A 145 -7.04 -2.02 -5.75
C GLN A 145 -5.52 -2.07 -5.78
N THR A 146 -4.92 -1.95 -6.97
CA THR A 146 -3.46 -2.03 -7.10
C THR A 146 -2.74 -0.91 -6.33
N ILE A 147 -3.29 0.29 -6.26
CA ILE A 147 -2.75 1.38 -5.42
C ILE A 147 -2.68 0.94 -3.96
N GLN A 148 -3.73 0.32 -3.43
CA GLN A 148 -3.71 -0.18 -2.05
C GLN A 148 -2.67 -1.28 -1.85
N ASP A 149 -2.51 -2.16 -2.85
CA ASP A 149 -1.50 -3.22 -2.83
C ASP A 149 -0.08 -2.59 -2.77
N VAL A 150 0.19 -1.57 -3.58
CA VAL A 150 1.47 -0.83 -3.57
C VAL A 150 1.71 -0.08 -2.26
N VAL A 151 0.70 0.63 -1.75
CA VAL A 151 0.75 1.31 -0.43
C VAL A 151 1.13 0.32 0.66
N SER A 152 0.55 -0.88 0.63
CA SER A 152 0.85 -1.92 1.62
C SER A 152 2.24 -2.51 1.50
N LEU A 153 2.71 -2.68 0.26
CA LEU A 153 4.00 -3.29 -0.04
C LEU A 153 5.16 -2.34 0.28
N LEU A 154 5.01 -1.05 -0.01
CA LEU A 154 6.02 -0.02 0.24
C LEU A 154 5.88 0.66 1.61
N ARG A 155 4.79 0.39 2.33
CA ARG A 155 4.43 1.00 3.62
C ARG A 155 4.47 2.53 3.59
N CYS A 156 3.96 3.11 2.51
CA CYS A 156 3.92 4.56 2.31
C CYS A 156 2.51 5.02 2.01
N THR A 157 2.15 6.24 2.39
CA THR A 157 0.81 6.76 2.09
C THR A 157 0.57 6.91 0.59
N ARG A 158 -0.71 6.91 0.18
CA ARG A 158 -1.09 7.17 -1.21
C ARG A 158 -0.59 8.55 -1.70
N GLN A 159 -0.58 9.55 -0.82
CA GLN A 159 -0.11 10.90 -1.16
C GLN A 159 1.39 10.89 -1.47
N SER A 160 2.19 10.17 -0.68
CA SER A 160 3.62 9.99 -0.92
C SER A 160 3.93 9.29 -2.25
N LEU A 161 3.01 8.49 -2.80
CA LEU A 161 3.12 7.91 -4.15
C LEU A 161 2.84 8.92 -5.29
N GLY A 162 2.59 10.19 -4.98
CA GLY A 162 2.21 11.22 -5.95
C GLY A 162 0.75 11.12 -6.39
N ILE A 163 -0.10 10.39 -5.64
CA ILE A 163 -1.51 10.17 -5.99
C ILE A 163 -2.41 10.97 -5.04
N MET A 164 -3.07 11.98 -5.60
CA MET A 164 -3.99 12.84 -4.86
C MET A 164 -5.43 12.31 -4.91
N ALA A 165 -6.18 12.50 -3.82
CA ALA A 165 -7.64 12.48 -3.90
C ALA A 165 -8.13 13.81 -4.45
N SER A 166 -9.26 13.80 -5.16
CA SER A 166 -9.99 15.04 -5.42
C SER A 166 -10.29 15.70 -4.06
N SER A 167 -9.75 16.90 -3.83
CA SER A 167 -9.95 17.64 -2.60
C SER A 167 -11.42 18.08 -2.52
N ARG A 168 -12.13 17.58 -1.52
CA ARG A 168 -13.46 18.07 -1.12
C ARG A 168 -13.45 18.25 0.38
N GLY A 169 -13.59 19.48 0.83
CA GLY A 169 -13.62 19.85 2.24
C GLY A 169 -13.48 21.36 2.38
N ALA A 170 -14.36 21.97 3.16
CA ALA A 170 -14.22 23.36 3.57
C ALA A 170 -13.73 23.37 5.02
N LEU A 171 -12.69 24.15 5.30
CA LEU A 171 -12.24 24.47 6.65
C LEU A 171 -12.66 25.91 6.94
N ILE A 172 -13.45 26.13 7.99
CA ILE A 172 -13.92 27.46 8.40
C ILE A 172 -13.47 27.70 9.85
N GLY A 173 -12.86 28.86 10.11
CA GLY A 173 -12.39 29.26 11.43
C GLY A 173 -11.11 30.09 11.40
N ARG A 174 -10.64 30.54 12.57
CA ARG A 174 -9.32 31.19 12.71
C ARG A 174 -8.23 30.11 12.73
N LEU A 175 -7.75 29.73 11.56
CA LEU A 175 -6.70 28.72 11.37
C LEU A 175 -5.51 29.34 10.65
N MET A 176 -4.30 29.07 11.14
CA MET A 176 -3.05 29.34 10.42
C MET A 176 -2.57 28.01 9.81
N LEU A 177 -2.67 27.88 8.49
CA LEU A 177 -2.18 26.71 7.77
C LEU A 177 -0.73 26.94 7.36
N HIS A 178 0.19 26.19 7.94
CA HIS A 178 1.56 26.12 7.46
C HIS A 178 1.69 24.90 6.55
N VAL A 179 1.76 25.12 5.24
CA VAL A 179 2.02 24.05 4.28
C VAL A 179 3.53 23.85 4.23
N CYS A 180 4.03 22.87 4.99
CA CYS A 180 5.38 22.37 4.79
C CYS A 180 5.41 21.59 3.47
N VAL A 181 5.98 22.20 2.44
CA VAL A 181 6.38 21.49 1.23
C VAL A 181 7.66 20.74 1.60
N CYS A 182 7.54 19.42 1.78
CA CYS A 182 8.67 18.52 2.00
C CYS A 182 9.27 18.07 0.65
#